data_AF-A0A662BWN9-F1
#
_entry.id   AF-A0A662BWN9-F1
#
_cell.length_a   1.000
_cell.length_b   1.000
_cell.length_c   1.000
_cell.angle_alpha   90.00
_cell.angle_beta   90.00
_cell.angle_gamma   90.00
#
_symmetry.space_group_name_H-M   'P 1'
#
loop_
_entity.id
_entity.type
_entity.pdbx_description
1 polymer ?
#
loop_
_entity_poly.entity_id
_entity_poly.type
_entity_poly.pdbx_seq_one_letter_code
_entity_poly.pdbx_strand_id
1 'polypeptide(L)' 'MSPSFYFSIIIILFFFSGIRIIFEYKRALKFRFGKFIKTLEPGFRWIIPIV' A
#
# COMPACT_ATOMS: atom_id res chain seq x y z
N MET A 1 -19.04 -6.96 -22.28
CA MET A 1 -17.90 -7.26 -21.38
C MET A 1 -18.40 -8.18 -20.27
N SER A 2 -17.71 -9.27 -19.96
CA SER A 2 -18.17 -10.23 -18.95
C SER A 2 -18.01 -9.64 -17.53
N PRO A 3 -18.92 -9.93 -16.58
CA PRO A 3 -18.79 -9.48 -15.19
C PRO A 3 -17.43 -9.81 -14.56
N SER A 4 -16.82 -10.94 -14.95
CA SER A 4 -15.49 -11.36 -14.52
C SER A 4 -14.37 -10.36 -14.87
N PHE A 5 -14.50 -9.66 -15.99
CA PHE A 5 -13.52 -8.66 -16.43
C PHE A 5 -13.45 -7.46 -15.47
N TYR A 6 -14.62 -6.95 -15.06
CA TYR A 6 -14.70 -5.85 -14.11
C TYR A 6 -14.14 -6.24 -12.73
N PHE A 7 -14.39 -7.47 -12.30
CA PHE A 7 -13.85 -7.97 -11.03
C PHE A 7 -12.30 -8.04 -11.04
N SER A 8 -11.73 -8.51 -12.15
CA SER A 8 -10.28 -8.56 -12.35
C SER A 8 -9.64 -7.17 -12.36
N ILE A 9 -10.28 -6.19 -13.02
CA ILE A 9 -9.80 -4.79 -13.07
C ILE A 9 -9.74 -4.19 -11.66
N ILE A 10 -10.75 -4.45 -10.84
CA ILE A 10 -10.85 -3.93 -9.47
C ILE A 10 -9.75 -4.50 -8.57
N ILE A 11 -9.48 -5.80 -8.67
CA ILE A 11 -8.40 -6.46 -7.93
C ILE A 11 -7.03 -5.89 -8.31
N ILE A 12 -6.80 -5.67 -9.60
CA ILE A 12 -5.56 -5.09 -10.09
C ILE A 12 -5.39 -3.66 -9.55
N LEU A 13 -6.41 -2.80 -9.68
CA LEU A 13 -6.36 -1.45 -9.11
C LEU A 13 -6.10 -1.46 -7.61
N PHE A 14 -6.70 -2.40 -6.88
CA PHE A 14 -6.51 -2.53 -5.45
C PHE A 14 -5.05 -2.90 -5.08
N PHE A 15 -4.44 -3.80 -5.85
CA PHE A 15 -3.02 -4.13 -5.68
C PHE A 15 -2.12 -2.92 -5.94
N PHE A 16 -2.39 -2.14 -6.99
CA PHE A 16 -1.59 -0.94 -7.30
C PHE A 16 -1.78 0.20 -6.29
N SER A 17 -2.96 0.31 -5.66
CA SER A 17 -3.25 1.32 -4.63
C SER A 17 -2.32 1.24 -3.41
N GLY A 18 -1.77 0.06 -3.11
CA GLY A 18 -0.85 -0.15 -1.99
C GLY A 18 0.57 0.39 -2.19
N ILE A 19 0.91 0.89 -3.38
CA ILE A 19 2.27 1.34 -3.68
C ILE A 19 2.52 2.70 -3.03
N ARG A 20 3.54 2.75 -2.17
CA ARG A 20 3.96 3.96 -1.44
C ARG A 20 5.46 4.13 -1.61
N ILE A 21 5.87 5.30 -2.08
CA ILE A 21 7.28 5.66 -2.22
C ILE A 21 7.63 6.59 -1.06
N ILE A 22 8.57 6.16 -0.22
CA ILE A 22 9.06 6.96 0.90
C ILE A 22 10.38 7.58 0.47
N PHE A 23 10.39 8.90 0.34
CA PHE A 23 11.59 9.67 -0.01
C PHE A 23 12.58 9.70 1.16
N GLU A 24 13.87 9.71 0.86
CA GLU A 24 14.96 9.65 1.87
C GLU A 24 14.94 10.80 2.88
N TYR A 25 14.41 11.96 2.48
CA TYR A 25 14.26 13.14 3.32
C TYR A 25 13.08 13.04 4.29
N LYS A 26 12.24 12.01 4.18
CA LYS A 26 11.04 11.79 5.00
C LYS A 26 11.17 10.48 5.77
N ARG A 27 11.08 10.53 7.10
CA ARG A 27 10.89 9.32 7.91
C ARG A 27 9.42 8.95 7.93
N ALA A 28 9.08 7.76 7.43
CA ALA A 28 7.74 7.22 7.56
C ALA A 28 7.64 6.36 8.82
N LEU A 29 6.51 6.46 9.53
CA LEU A 29 6.19 5.62 10.67
C LEU A 29 5.12 4.62 10.24
N LYS A 30 5.31 3.33 10.53
CA LYS A 30 4.29 2.32 10.33
C LYS A 30 3.42 2.23 11.58
N PHE A 31 2.18 2.69 11.45
CA PHE A 31 1.11 2.45 12.41
C PHE A 31 0.19 1.36 11.89
N ARG A 32 -0.24 0.44 12.77
CA ARG A 32 -1.37 -0.46 12.48
C ARG A 32 -2.29 -0.46 13.69
N PHE A 33 -3.60 -0.37 13.47
CA PHE A 33 -4.62 -0.37 14.53
C PHE A 33 -4.28 0.56 15.72
N GLY A 34 -3.83 1.78 15.43
CA GLY A 34 -3.46 2.77 16.46
C GLY A 34 -2.18 2.46 17.26
N LYS A 35 -1.47 1.36 16.95
CA LYS A 35 -0.19 1.03 17.58
C LYS A 35 0.97 1.35 16.65
N PHE A 36 2.01 1.95 17.23
CA PHE A 36 3.31 2.12 16.57
C PHE A 36 3.98 0.75 16.44
N ILE A 37 4.49 0.44 15.24
CA ILE A 37 5.25 -0.79 15.01
C ILE A 37 6.73 -0.47 14.84
N LYS A 38 7.05 0.36 13.84
CA LYS A 38 8.43 0.69 13.50
C LYS A 38 8.54 1.93 12.62
N THR A 39 9.72 2.54 12.62
CA THR A 39 10.16 3.45 11.57
C THR A 39 10.43 2.67 10.30
N LEU A 40 10.00 3.22 9.16
CA LEU A 40 10.25 2.66 7.84
C LEU A 40 11.42 3.41 7.23
N GLU A 41 12.40 2.65 6.75
CA GLU A 41 13.46 3.17 5.90
C GLU A 41 12.88 3.64 4.55
N PRO A 42 13.49 4.66 3.95
CA PRO A 42 13.09 5.16 2.64
C PRO A 42 13.29 4.11 1.54
N GLY A 43 12.53 4.26 0.46
CA GLY A 43 12.51 3.33 -0.67
C GLY A 43 11.10 3.02 -1.17
N PHE A 44 11.06 2.12 -2.15
CA PHE A 44 9.81 1.59 -2.70
C PHE A 44 9.18 0.61 -1.71
N ARG A 45 8.00 0.93 -1.19
CA ARG A 45 7.27 0.04 -0.29
C ARG A 45 5.90 -0.26 -0.87
N TRP A 46 5.60 -1.54 -0.94
CA TRP A 46 4.26 -1.99 -1.24
C TRP A 46 3.55 -2.37 0.07
N ILE A 47 2.54 -1.60 0.42
CA ILE A 47 1.75 -1.74 1.65
C ILE A 47 0.37 -2.23 1.24
N ILE A 48 -0.01 -3.42 1.67
CA ILE A 48 -1.34 -3.97 1.43
C ILE A 48 -2.36 -3.05 2.13
N PRO A 49 -3.30 -2.40 1.41
CA PRO A 49 -4.20 -1.39 1.98
C PRO A 49 -5.36 -2.00 2.79
N ILE A 50 -5.15 -3.18 3.40
CA ILE A 50 -6.10 -3.85 4.28
C ILE A 50 -5.78 -3.59 5.76
N VAL A 51 -4.50 -3.34 6.14
CA VAL A 51 -4.08 -3.01 7.52
C VAL A 51 -2.74 -2.28 7.63
#